data_AF-A0A8S3G4M2-F1
#
_entry.id   AF-A0A8S3G4M2-F1
#
_cell.length_a   1.000
_cell.length_b   1.000
_cell.length_c   1.000
_cell.angle_alpha   90.00
_cell.angle_beta   90.00
_cell.angle_gamma   90.00
#
_symmetry.space_group_name_H-M   'P 1'
#
loop_
_entity.id
_entity.type
_entity.pdbx_description
1 polymer ?
#
loop_
_entity_poly.entity_id
_entity_poly.type
_entity_poly.pdbx_seq_one_letter_code
_entity_poly.pdbx_strand_id
1 'polypeptide(L)'
;MELQLGENQLYTTREHPLFVGNDNFSSLDNLRASDSVYRLMDGNLLSTKITSIQTITAPATVVYNLSTTPPHTYFANLIAVHNKFGKTFVNLTKGNSPKRIEWNSSAPNWCIARSGICLEDKCSNPSCLAHKELVIINIGIREFDLLTESYKISKCPECSKYVEP
;
A
#
# COMPACT_ATOMS: atom_id res chain seq x y z
N MET A 1 5.90 16.29 -0.84
CA MET A 1 6.26 16.39 0.59
C MET A 1 6.82 15.06 1.00
N GLU A 2 7.82 15.06 1.86
CA GLU A 2 8.37 13.87 2.52
C GLU A 2 8.00 13.91 4.00
N LEU A 3 7.41 12.82 4.49
CA LEU A 3 7.07 12.60 5.88
C LEU A 3 7.92 11.45 6.42
N GLN A 4 8.56 11.66 7.57
CA GLN A 4 9.28 10.61 8.31
C GLN A 4 8.57 10.28 9.62
N LEU A 5 8.41 8.97 9.87
CA LEU A 5 7.70 8.43 11.02
C LEU A 5 8.42 7.16 11.53
N GLY A 6 9.33 7.32 12.49
CA GLY A 6 10.21 6.22 12.89
C GLY A 6 11.04 5.73 11.70
N GLU A 7 11.01 4.43 11.41
CA GLU A 7 11.64 3.86 10.20
C GLU A 7 10.79 3.95 8.92
N ASN A 8 9.53 4.40 8.98
CA ASN A 8 8.70 4.59 7.79
C ASN A 8 8.84 5.99 7.18
N GLN A 9 8.73 6.03 5.85
CA GLN A 9 8.82 7.26 5.06
C GLN A 9 7.69 7.31 4.03
N LEU A 10 7.07 8.48 3.84
CA LEU A 10 6.03 8.69 2.85
C LEU A 10 6.30 9.93 2.00
N TYR A 11 6.26 9.75 0.67
CA TYR A 11 6.26 10.84 -0.29
C TYR A 11 4.84 11.08 -0.76
N THR A 12 4.28 12.26 -0.47
CA THR A 12 2.89 12.56 -0.79
C THR A 12 2.65 14.05 -1.07
N THR A 13 1.44 14.41 -1.51
CA THR A 13 1.03 15.80 -1.70
C THR A 13 0.66 16.46 -0.37
N ARG A 14 0.66 17.78 -0.35
CA ARG A 14 0.42 18.61 0.84
C ARG A 14 -0.96 18.38 1.48
N GLU A 15 -1.94 18.14 0.62
CA GLU A 15 -3.34 17.95 0.99
C GLU A 15 -3.68 16.49 1.31
N HIS A 16 -2.74 15.55 1.17
CA HIS A 16 -3.05 14.13 1.36
C HIS A 16 -3.41 13.85 2.83
N PRO A 17 -4.57 13.22 3.12
CA PRO A 17 -5.03 13.05 4.50
C PRO A 17 -4.33 11.87 5.19
N LEU A 18 -3.85 12.12 6.40
CA LEU A 18 -3.23 11.14 7.30
C LEU A 18 -4.13 10.89 8.50
N PHE A 19 -4.21 9.64 8.95
CA PHE A 19 -5.05 9.29 10.09
C PHE A 19 -4.40 9.76 11.40
N VAL A 20 -5.13 10.58 12.16
CA VAL A 20 -4.69 11.18 13.44
C VAL A 20 -5.44 10.61 14.66
N GLY A 21 -6.29 9.60 14.46
CA GLY A 21 -7.05 8.93 15.52
C GLY A 21 -8.49 9.41 15.63
N ASN A 22 -9.31 8.68 16.41
CA ASN A 22 -10.73 8.99 16.63
C ASN A 22 -11.53 9.23 15.33
N ASP A 23 -11.29 8.42 14.31
CA ASP A 23 -11.88 8.55 12.95
C ASP A 23 -11.59 9.89 12.24
N ASN A 24 -10.59 10.64 12.69
CA ASN A 24 -10.20 11.92 12.11
C ASN A 24 -8.96 11.81 11.23
N PHE A 25 -8.93 12.67 10.22
CA PHE A 25 -7.80 12.86 9.32
C PHE A 25 -7.35 14.31 9.31
N SER A 26 -6.05 14.52 9.13
CA SER A 26 -5.46 15.84 8.90
C SER A 26 -4.63 15.83 7.63
N SER A 27 -4.65 16.93 6.88
CA SER A 27 -3.73 17.11 5.76
C SER A 27 -2.31 17.32 6.30
N LEU A 28 -1.31 16.95 5.49
CA LEU A 28 0.08 17.13 5.88
C LEU A 28 0.45 18.62 6.09
N ASP A 29 -0.21 19.55 5.39
CA ASP A 29 -0.03 21.00 5.59
C ASP A 29 -0.43 21.51 7.00
N ASN A 30 -1.32 20.79 7.68
CA ASN A 30 -1.76 21.12 9.04
C ASN A 30 -0.94 20.41 10.12
N LEU A 31 -0.01 19.53 9.73
CA LEU A 31 0.81 18.74 10.65
C LEU A 31 2.21 19.32 10.77
N ARG A 32 2.83 19.07 11.92
CA ARG A 32 4.18 19.50 12.27
C ARG A 32 4.96 18.30 12.82
N ALA A 33 6.28 18.42 12.89
CA ALA A 33 7.07 17.50 13.69
C ALA A 33 6.52 17.48 15.13
N SER A 34 6.61 16.32 15.79
CA SER A 34 6.03 16.00 17.11
C SER A 34 4.52 15.72 17.17
N ASP A 35 3.73 16.11 16.17
CA ASP A 35 2.34 15.63 16.03
C ASP A 35 2.34 14.12 15.82
N SER A 36 1.24 13.46 16.18
CA SER A 36 1.12 12.00 16.05
C SER A 36 0.17 11.60 14.94
N VAL A 37 0.62 10.64 14.14
CA VAL A 37 -0.18 9.94 13.13
C VAL A 37 -0.08 8.44 13.38
N TYR A 38 -0.98 7.67 12.79
CA TYR A 38 -1.03 6.23 13.00
C TYR A 38 -0.28 5.46 11.90
N ARG A 39 0.49 4.47 12.32
CA ARG A 39 1.13 3.47 11.46
C ARG A 39 0.73 2.07 11.90
N LEU A 40 0.86 1.12 10.99
CA LEU A 40 0.71 -0.29 11.29
C LEU A 40 2.05 -0.90 11.69
N MET A 41 2.11 -1.52 12.86
CA MET A 41 3.27 -2.26 13.38
C MET A 41 2.82 -3.56 13.99
N ASP A 42 3.39 -4.69 13.54
CA ASP A 42 3.07 -6.02 14.05
C ASP A 42 1.57 -6.30 14.11
N GLY A 43 0.86 -5.83 13.08
CA GLY A 43 -0.58 -5.93 12.95
C GLY A 43 -1.41 -5.08 13.90
N ASN A 44 -0.80 -4.11 14.59
CA ASN A 44 -1.46 -3.17 15.47
C ASN A 44 -1.33 -1.73 14.94
N LEU A 45 -2.36 -0.94 15.18
CA LEU A 45 -2.32 0.50 14.92
C LEU A 45 -1.59 1.19 16.07
N LEU A 46 -0.49 1.83 15.76
CA LEU A 46 0.36 2.53 16.72
C LEU A 46 0.37 4.02 16.42
N SER A 47 -0.03 4.82 17.41
CA SER A 47 0.16 6.27 17.40
C SER A 47 1.66 6.57 17.50
N THR A 48 2.21 7.24 16.49
CA THR A 48 3.65 7.50 16.37
C THR A 48 3.88 8.98 16.06
N LYS A 49 4.90 9.58 16.68
CA LYS A 49 5.25 10.98 16.45
C LYS A 49 5.98 11.15 15.12
N ILE A 50 5.55 12.15 14.36
CA ILE A 50 6.25 12.62 13.16
C ILE A 50 7.63 13.14 13.56
N THR A 51 8.67 12.59 12.95
CA THR A 51 10.05 13.00 13.23
C THR A 51 10.51 14.13 12.31
N SER A 52 10.01 14.17 11.06
CA SER A 52 10.36 15.21 10.08
C SER A 52 9.26 15.35 9.02
N ILE A 53 9.06 16.58 8.55
CA ILE A 53 8.27 16.91 7.35
C ILE A 53 9.12 17.84 6.49
N GLN A 54 9.33 17.48 5.22
CA GLN A 54 10.11 18.28 4.28
C GLN A 54 9.31 18.57 3.01
N THR A 55 9.40 19.81 2.53
CA THR A 55 8.95 20.12 1.17
C THR A 55 10.04 19.69 0.21
N ILE A 56 9.71 18.76 -0.68
CA ILE A 56 10.59 18.40 -1.79
C ILE A 56 10.22 19.25 -2.98
N THR A 57 11.17 20.08 -3.42
CA THR A 57 11.09 20.76 -4.72
C THR A 57 11.59 19.80 -5.78
N ALA A 58 10.66 19.13 -6.46
CA ALA A 58 10.94 18.25 -7.59
C ALA A 58 10.24 18.81 -8.84
N PRO A 59 10.68 18.45 -10.06
CA PRO A 59 9.88 18.61 -11.26
C PRO A 59 8.48 18.01 -11.05
N ALA A 60 7.49 18.48 -11.80
CA ALA A 60 6.14 17.90 -11.77
C ALA A 60 6.23 16.37 -11.87
N THR A 61 5.95 15.69 -10.76
CA THR A 61 6.12 14.26 -10.60
C THR A 61 4.76 13.61 -10.64
N VAL A 62 4.64 12.48 -11.33
CA VAL A 62 3.38 11.73 -11.33
C VAL A 62 3.17 11.13 -9.94
N VAL A 63 2.03 11.43 -9.35
CA VAL A 63 1.59 10.88 -8.07
C VAL A 63 0.46 9.90 -8.32
N TYR A 64 0.46 8.80 -7.55
CA TYR A 64 -0.56 7.76 -7.64
C TYR A 64 -1.40 7.77 -6.36
N ASN A 65 -2.65 7.36 -6.49
CA ASN A 65 -3.53 7.09 -5.37
C ASN A 65 -4.26 5.78 -5.62
N LEU A 66 -4.64 5.10 -4.56
CA LEU A 66 -5.59 4.01 -4.64
C LEU A 66 -7.00 4.55 -4.41
N SER A 67 -7.96 3.98 -5.13
CA SER A 67 -9.38 4.11 -4.78
C SER A 67 -9.81 2.79 -4.18
N THR A 68 -10.32 2.85 -2.97
CA THR A 68 -10.86 1.73 -2.20
C THR A 68 -12.34 2.01 -1.93
N THR A 69 -13.13 0.96 -1.75
CA THR A 69 -14.52 1.09 -1.31
C THR A 69 -14.58 1.76 0.07
N PRO A 70 -15.75 2.28 0.50
CA PRO A 70 -15.92 2.80 1.85
C PRO A 70 -15.29 1.85 2.88
N PRO A 71 -14.41 2.37 3.75
CA PRO A 71 -14.36 3.76 4.18
C PRO A 71 -13.36 4.65 3.43
N HIS A 72 -12.68 4.15 2.40
CA HIS A 72 -11.66 4.86 1.62
C HIS A 72 -10.27 5.00 2.27
N THR A 73 -9.80 3.97 3.00
CA THR A 73 -8.48 3.98 3.66
C THR A 73 -7.59 2.80 3.29
N TYR A 74 -6.28 3.03 3.35
CA TYR A 74 -5.26 2.01 3.14
C TYR A 74 -3.96 2.39 3.85
N PHE A 75 -2.97 1.49 3.82
CA PHE A 75 -1.63 1.77 4.34
C PHE A 75 -0.66 1.99 3.19
N ALA A 76 0.04 3.13 3.20
CA ALA A 76 1.13 3.44 2.26
C ALA A 76 2.45 3.43 3.04
N ASN A 77 3.35 2.50 2.71
CA ASN A 77 4.56 2.24 3.50
C ASN A 77 4.27 2.13 5.01
N LEU A 78 3.23 1.34 5.35
CA LEU A 78 2.71 1.12 6.71
C LEU A 78 2.13 2.35 7.42
N ILE A 79 2.03 3.51 6.77
CA ILE A 79 1.40 4.71 7.33
C ILE A 79 -0.08 4.73 6.92
N ALA A 80 -0.97 4.99 7.88
CA ALA A 80 -2.41 5.05 7.65
C ALA A 80 -2.78 6.32 6.86
N VAL A 81 -3.19 6.13 5.61
CA VAL A 81 -3.57 7.20 4.69
C VAL A 81 -5.01 7.01 4.21
N HIS A 82 -5.55 8.08 3.66
CA HIS A 82 -6.91 8.12 3.15
C HIS A 82 -6.89 8.47 1.67
N ASN A 83 -7.79 7.88 0.87
CA ASN A 83 -7.94 8.25 -0.54
C ASN A 83 -8.21 9.76 -0.65
N LYS A 84 -7.77 10.40 -1.73
CA LYS A 84 -8.28 11.73 -2.06
C LYS A 84 -9.82 11.60 -2.18
N PHE A 85 -10.61 12.32 -1.36
CA PHE A 85 -12.09 12.46 -1.37
C PHE A 85 -13.01 11.62 -0.45
N GLY A 86 -12.55 10.68 0.38
CA GLY A 86 -13.42 10.06 1.42
C GLY A 86 -13.19 10.64 2.82
N LYS A 87 -13.96 10.20 3.83
CA LYS A 87 -13.96 10.81 5.17
C LYS A 87 -13.86 9.84 6.36
N THR A 88 -13.89 8.53 6.16
CA THR A 88 -14.03 7.57 7.27
C THR A 88 -12.79 6.70 7.39
N PHE A 89 -12.39 6.30 8.60
CA PHE A 89 -11.32 5.34 8.81
C PHE A 89 -11.87 3.95 9.09
N VAL A 90 -11.28 2.90 8.50
CA VAL A 90 -11.46 1.52 9.00
C VAL A 90 -10.12 1.00 9.46
N ASN A 91 -10.15 0.52 10.69
CA ASN A 91 -9.04 -0.19 11.26
C ASN A 91 -8.91 -1.60 10.64
N LEU A 92 -7.94 -1.79 9.73
CA LEU A 92 -7.64 -3.08 9.12
C LEU A 92 -6.88 -4.05 10.05
N THR A 93 -6.60 -3.69 11.30
CA THR A 93 -5.94 -4.60 12.27
C THR A 93 -6.86 -5.72 12.77
N LYS A 94 -8.16 -5.64 12.49
CA LYS A 94 -9.15 -6.65 12.91
C LYS A 94 -9.35 -7.78 11.89
N GLY A 95 -8.55 -7.81 10.82
CA GLY A 95 -8.38 -8.92 9.86
C GLY A 95 -6.89 -9.13 9.60
N ASN A 96 -6.51 -10.16 8.82
CA ASN A 96 -5.11 -10.52 8.51
C ASN A 96 -4.25 -9.29 8.25
N SER A 97 -3.50 -8.89 9.28
CA SER A 97 -2.72 -7.67 9.25
C SER A 97 -1.59 -7.76 8.23
N PRO A 98 -1.24 -6.67 7.54
CA PRO A 98 -0.05 -6.61 6.72
C PRO A 98 1.18 -7.12 7.50
N LYS A 99 1.87 -8.10 6.92
CA LYS A 99 3.10 -8.68 7.47
C LYS A 99 4.28 -8.09 6.73
N ARG A 100 5.28 -7.60 7.46
CA ARG A 100 6.57 -7.27 6.87
C ARG A 100 7.34 -8.57 6.63
N ILE A 101 7.78 -8.78 5.40
CA ILE A 101 8.60 -9.92 4.99
C ILE A 101 9.95 -9.37 4.53
N GLU A 102 11.04 -9.96 5.02
CA GLU A 102 12.39 -9.57 4.60
C GLU A 102 12.67 -10.06 3.17
N TRP A 103 13.40 -9.25 2.40
CA TRP A 103 13.72 -9.56 1.02
C TRP A 103 14.65 -10.78 0.92
N ASN A 104 14.31 -11.70 0.01
CA ASN A 104 15.13 -12.87 -0.31
C ASN A 104 15.87 -12.65 -1.64
N SER A 105 17.13 -13.06 -1.73
CA SER A 105 17.96 -12.99 -2.94
C SER A 105 17.86 -14.23 -3.84
N SER A 106 17.21 -15.31 -3.39
CA SER A 106 17.03 -16.57 -4.14
C SER A 106 15.55 -16.91 -4.35
N ALA A 107 14.74 -15.93 -4.72
CA ALA A 107 13.31 -16.11 -4.94
C ALA A 107 13.01 -16.88 -6.26
N PRO A 108 12.00 -17.78 -6.27
CA PRO A 108 11.47 -18.35 -7.51
C PRO A 108 10.94 -17.27 -8.45
N ASN A 109 10.86 -17.56 -9.75
CA ASN A 109 10.37 -16.61 -10.77
C ASN A 109 9.03 -15.97 -10.42
N TRP A 110 8.14 -16.74 -9.78
CA TRP A 110 6.81 -16.27 -9.39
C TRP A 110 6.77 -15.43 -8.11
N CYS A 111 7.89 -15.23 -7.43
CA CYS A 111 8.00 -14.41 -6.21
C CYS A 111 8.89 -13.18 -6.39
N ILE A 112 9.11 -12.73 -7.64
CA ILE A 112 9.93 -11.55 -7.94
C ILE A 112 9.03 -10.31 -8.02
N ALA A 113 9.16 -9.40 -7.05
CA ALA A 113 8.55 -8.08 -7.11
C ALA A 113 9.37 -7.13 -7.98
N ARG A 114 8.69 -6.32 -8.81
CA ARG A 114 9.27 -5.28 -9.65
C ARG A 114 8.74 -3.92 -9.25
N SER A 115 9.37 -2.87 -9.77
CA SER A 115 8.93 -1.48 -9.52
C SER A 115 7.46 -1.28 -9.93
N GLY A 116 6.69 -0.65 -9.03
CA GLY A 116 5.26 -0.37 -9.21
C GLY A 116 4.37 -1.18 -8.28
N ILE A 117 3.08 -1.25 -8.62
CA ILE A 117 2.09 -1.98 -7.82
C ILE A 117 2.25 -3.48 -8.11
N CYS A 118 2.26 -4.26 -7.02
CA CYS A 118 2.23 -5.71 -7.05
C CYS A 118 0.98 -6.19 -6.29
N LEU A 119 0.32 -7.22 -6.81
CA LEU A 119 -0.71 -7.98 -6.11
C LEU A 119 -0.14 -9.34 -5.73
N GLU A 120 -0.68 -9.97 -4.69
CA GLU A 120 -0.21 -11.26 -4.21
C GLU A 120 -1.41 -12.16 -3.93
N ASP A 121 -1.43 -13.34 -4.57
CA ASP A 121 -2.33 -14.43 -4.18
C ASP A 121 -1.80 -15.77 -4.73
N LYS A 122 -2.50 -16.87 -4.49
CA LYS A 122 -2.07 -18.23 -4.83
C LYS A 122 -2.44 -18.62 -6.25
N CYS A 123 -1.51 -19.27 -6.94
CA CYS A 123 -1.83 -19.85 -8.23
C CYS A 123 -2.75 -21.08 -8.08
N SER A 124 -3.90 -21.07 -8.75
CA SER A 124 -4.87 -22.18 -8.74
C SER A 124 -4.67 -23.21 -9.87
N ASN A 125 -3.75 -22.96 -10.81
CA ASN A 125 -3.53 -23.83 -11.96
C ASN A 125 -2.73 -25.10 -11.55
N PRO A 126 -3.32 -26.32 -11.60
CA PRO A 126 -2.66 -27.53 -11.11
C PRO A 126 -1.42 -27.97 -11.89
N SER A 127 -1.27 -27.52 -13.14
CA SER A 127 -0.10 -27.81 -13.98
C SER A 127 1.04 -26.80 -13.82
N CYS A 128 0.84 -25.75 -13.02
CA CYS A 128 1.85 -24.72 -12.78
C CYS A 128 2.85 -25.18 -11.72
N LEU A 129 4.14 -24.84 -11.91
CA LEU A 129 5.15 -25.03 -10.86
C LEU A 129 4.83 -24.23 -9.58
N ALA A 130 4.11 -23.11 -9.72
CA ALA A 130 3.67 -22.28 -8.61
C ALA A 130 2.29 -22.70 -8.03
N HIS A 131 1.73 -23.86 -8.39
CA HIS A 131 0.41 -24.29 -7.91
C HIS A 131 0.35 -24.30 -6.37
N LYS A 132 -0.64 -23.59 -5.82
CA LYS A 132 -0.86 -23.34 -4.38
C LYS A 132 0.19 -22.46 -3.67
N GLU A 133 1.22 -22.02 -4.39
CA GLU A 133 2.20 -21.06 -3.89
C GLU A 133 1.71 -19.63 -4.09
N LEU A 134 2.12 -18.72 -3.21
CA LEU A 134 1.91 -17.28 -3.37
C LEU A 134 2.72 -16.78 -4.56
N VAL A 135 2.07 -16.05 -5.46
CA VAL A 135 2.70 -15.45 -6.63
C VAL A 135 2.57 -13.94 -6.60
N ILE A 136 3.63 -13.24 -6.99
CA ILE A 136 3.68 -11.79 -7.10
C ILE A 136 3.30 -11.38 -8.51
N ILE A 137 2.17 -10.71 -8.63
CA ILE A 137 1.60 -10.21 -9.88
C ILE A 137 2.04 -8.76 -10.05
N ASN A 138 2.99 -8.56 -10.96
CA ASN A 138 3.55 -7.24 -11.24
C ASN A 138 2.63 -6.42 -12.16
N ILE A 139 1.75 -5.60 -11.57
CA ILE A 139 0.86 -4.68 -12.31
C ILE A 139 1.65 -3.50 -12.89
N GLY A 140 2.70 -3.09 -12.20
CA GLY A 140 3.54 -1.96 -12.56
C GLY A 140 2.89 -0.64 -12.18
N ILE A 141 3.35 0.45 -12.80
CA ILE A 141 2.86 1.79 -12.54
C ILE A 141 1.84 2.15 -13.64
N ARG A 142 0.55 2.00 -13.35
CA ARG A 142 -0.54 2.34 -14.27
C ARG A 142 -1.86 2.54 -13.54
N GLU A 143 -2.84 3.09 -14.23
CA GLU A 143 -4.24 3.03 -13.85
C GLU A 143 -4.80 1.64 -14.16
N PHE A 144 -5.63 1.11 -13.27
CA PHE A 144 -6.35 -0.16 -13.44
C PHE A 144 -7.51 -0.22 -12.45
N ASP A 145 -8.47 -1.09 -12.75
CA ASP A 145 -9.59 -1.41 -11.86
C ASP A 145 -9.60 -2.91 -11.54
N LEU A 146 -9.41 -3.24 -10.27
CA LEU A 146 -9.40 -4.64 -9.81
C LEU A 146 -10.74 -5.34 -10.05
N LEU A 147 -11.86 -4.62 -9.99
CA LEU A 147 -13.18 -5.23 -10.09
C LEU A 147 -13.56 -5.55 -11.54
N THR A 148 -13.17 -4.68 -12.47
CA THR A 148 -13.57 -4.80 -13.88
C THR A 148 -12.47 -5.38 -14.77
N GLU A 149 -11.21 -5.35 -14.34
CA GLU A 149 -10.06 -5.76 -15.16
C GLU A 149 -9.26 -6.93 -14.57
N SER A 150 -9.65 -7.50 -13.42
CA SER A 150 -8.92 -8.59 -12.72
C SER A 150 -8.44 -9.68 -13.68
N TYR A 151 -9.31 -10.24 -14.51
CA TYR A 151 -8.98 -11.30 -15.47
C TYR A 151 -7.89 -10.91 -16.48
N LYS A 152 -7.75 -9.62 -16.78
CA LYS A 152 -6.75 -9.10 -17.72
C LYS A 152 -5.42 -8.87 -17.03
N ILE A 153 -5.46 -8.32 -15.81
CA ILE A 153 -4.27 -7.79 -15.12
C ILE A 153 -3.68 -8.76 -14.10
N SER A 154 -4.49 -9.68 -13.57
CA SER A 154 -4.13 -10.57 -12.48
C SER A 154 -3.74 -11.95 -13.01
N LYS A 155 -2.49 -12.09 -13.44
CA LYS A 155 -1.96 -13.32 -14.04
C LYS A 155 -0.76 -13.85 -13.28
N CYS A 156 -0.74 -15.16 -13.09
CA CYS A 156 0.42 -15.86 -12.55
C CYS A 156 1.63 -15.60 -13.46
N PRO A 157 2.76 -15.09 -12.94
CA PRO A 157 3.97 -14.86 -13.73
C PRO A 157 4.58 -16.14 -14.30
N GLU A 158 4.30 -17.31 -13.70
CA GLU A 158 4.84 -18.61 -14.14
C GLU A 158 4.01 -19.23 -15.27
N CYS A 159 2.68 -19.30 -15.13
CA CYS A 159 1.82 -19.98 -16.11
C CYS A 159 0.88 -19.06 -16.90
N SER A 160 0.90 -17.75 -16.65
CA SER A 160 0.03 -16.73 -17.27
C SER A 160 -1.48 -16.95 -17.10
N LYS A 161 -1.91 -17.91 -16.27
CA LYS A 161 -3.32 -18.13 -15.92
C LYS A 161 -3.79 -17.08 -14.91
N TYR A 162 -5.10 -16.82 -14.92
CA TYR A 162 -5.73 -15.92 -13.98
C TYR A 162 -5.47 -16.36 -12.53
N VAL A 163 -5.17 -15.39 -11.69
CA VAL A 163 -5.07 -15.53 -10.24
C VAL A 163 -6.10 -14.56 -9.67
N GLU A 164 -7.01 -15.07 -8.85
CA GLU A 164 -7.94 -14.21 -8.10
C GLU A 164 -7.15 -13.56 -6.96
N PRO A 165 -7.00 -12.22 -6.95
CA PRO A 165 -6.26 -11.49 -5.93
C PRO A 165 -7.13 -11.02 -4.75
#